data_AF-A0A2D5Z3N3-F1
#
_entry.id   AF-A0A2D5Z3N3-F1
#
_cell.length_a   1.000
_cell.length_b   1.000
_cell.length_c   1.000
_cell.angle_alpha   90.00
_cell.angle_beta   90.00
_cell.angle_gamma   90.00
#
_symmetry.space_group_name_H-M   'P 1'
#
loop_
_entity.id
_entity.type
_entity.pdbx_description
1 polymer ?
#
loop_
_entity_poly.entity_id
_entity_poly.type
_entity_poly.pdbx_seq_one_letter_code
_entity_poly.pdbx_strand_id
1 'polypeptide(L)'
;MSGSALVTLTGTIDLRGGRGTQFEDPTHGRGGDLRVQGGSFVFDAPAAELNVTGGDDGAGAGGKVRLTGGLLTLNGGIIRGTTLSASADPIDLLGADLNVAGGDLIATDAMTISRGGNLNLSSGSVDVTTLRLRTNGNLSFTGGTFSVDTFEGDLAQDGGTLAAGDSPGITNIVGGYDLNAGTLEVEIAGLVQGTEHDFYDVTGDVNLAGGALDVRVIDPFAFVLDQTFDILSVGGALSGTFAGLAEGAVVDTFPGGEVLITYAAGDGNDIALLTVPEPASLTVAGSGALTLLSRRRRGRARCRSVARRRGPV
;
A
#
# COMPACT_ATOMS: atom_id res chain seq x y z
N MET A 1 -12.98 8.30 -44.78
CA MET A 1 -13.13 7.27 -43.73
C MET A 1 -11.78 7.17 -43.03
N SER A 2 -11.63 7.82 -41.87
CA SER A 2 -10.39 7.74 -41.09
C SER A 2 -10.49 6.49 -40.23
N GLY A 3 -9.90 5.38 -40.68
CA GLY A 3 -9.82 4.18 -39.86
C GLY A 3 -8.78 4.38 -38.77
N SER A 4 -9.14 4.19 -37.51
CA SER A 4 -8.15 4.04 -36.45
C SER A 4 -7.43 2.71 -36.66
N ALA A 5 -6.17 2.75 -37.07
CA ALA A 5 -5.33 1.57 -37.05
C ALA A 5 -4.94 1.31 -35.58
N LEU A 6 -5.54 0.29 -34.98
CA LEU A 6 -5.06 -0.23 -33.69
C LEU A 6 -3.77 -0.99 -33.98
N VAL A 7 -2.62 -0.40 -33.63
CA VAL A 7 -1.33 -1.09 -33.69
C VAL A 7 -1.11 -1.71 -32.32
N THR A 8 -1.23 -3.03 -32.22
CA THR A 8 -0.91 -3.77 -30.99
C THR A 8 0.60 -3.93 -30.91
N LEU A 9 1.22 -3.31 -29.90
CA LEU A 9 2.62 -3.56 -29.57
C LEU A 9 2.72 -4.88 -28.78
N THR A 10 3.48 -5.85 -29.30
CA THR A 10 3.73 -7.15 -28.64
C THR A 10 5.19 -7.34 -28.23
N GLY A 11 5.97 -6.26 -28.20
CA GLY A 11 7.41 -6.30 -27.88
C GLY A 11 7.86 -5.04 -27.17
N THR A 12 9.17 -4.88 -27.02
CA THR A 12 9.75 -3.73 -26.31
C THR A 12 9.91 -2.53 -27.24
N ILE A 13 9.42 -1.37 -26.81
CA ILE A 13 9.90 -0.07 -27.31
C ILE A 13 10.95 0.42 -26.31
N ASP A 14 12.19 0.48 -26.76
CA ASP A 14 13.30 0.98 -25.95
C ASP A 14 13.74 2.33 -26.49
N LEU A 15 13.41 3.39 -25.75
CA LEU A 15 13.78 4.76 -26.12
C LEU A 15 15.02 5.15 -25.33
N ARG A 16 16.19 4.74 -25.82
CA ARG A 16 17.48 5.10 -25.23
C ARG A 16 17.97 6.43 -25.78
N GLY A 17 18.50 7.28 -24.90
CA GLY A 17 19.41 8.35 -25.31
C GLY A 17 20.70 7.76 -25.90
N GLY A 18 21.27 8.44 -26.89
CA GLY A 18 22.59 8.09 -27.45
C GLY A 18 23.44 9.34 -27.69
N ARG A 19 24.77 9.19 -27.69
CA ARG A 19 25.67 10.25 -28.17
C ARG A 19 25.52 10.39 -29.68
N GLY A 20 24.75 11.38 -30.11
CA GLY A 20 24.44 11.62 -31.52
C GLY A 20 24.80 13.05 -31.96
N THR A 21 26.00 13.20 -32.51
CA THR A 21 26.55 14.42 -33.13
C THR A 21 25.88 14.83 -34.46
N GLN A 22 24.64 14.39 -34.75
CA GLN A 22 23.96 14.71 -36.01
C GLN A 22 22.85 15.75 -35.89
N PHE A 23 22.55 16.21 -34.67
CA PHE A 23 21.82 17.45 -34.43
C PHE A 23 22.51 18.17 -33.27
N GLU A 24 23.52 18.97 -33.60
CA GLU A 24 24.47 19.56 -32.66
C GLU A 24 23.80 20.42 -31.58
N ASP A 25 23.71 19.87 -30.38
CA ASP A 25 24.32 20.50 -29.21
C ASP A 25 25.40 19.55 -28.69
N PRO A 26 26.70 19.88 -28.85
CA PRO A 26 27.80 19.02 -28.42
C PRO A 26 27.94 18.92 -26.89
N THR A 27 27.07 19.58 -26.11
CA THR A 27 27.11 19.58 -24.64
C THR A 27 25.98 18.80 -23.95
N HIS A 28 24.95 18.35 -24.67
CA HIS A 28 23.81 17.65 -24.08
C HIS A 28 23.34 16.45 -24.90
N GLY A 29 23.48 15.24 -24.35
CA GLY A 29 22.72 14.08 -24.83
C GLY A 29 21.23 14.30 -24.54
N ARG A 30 20.36 14.10 -25.53
CA ARG A 30 18.91 14.05 -25.31
C ARG A 30 18.54 12.59 -25.04
N GLY A 31 17.94 12.30 -23.88
CA GLY A 31 17.28 11.02 -23.63
C GLY A 31 16.17 10.74 -24.66
N GLY A 32 15.73 9.48 -24.77
CA GLY A 32 14.57 9.14 -25.58
C GLY A 32 13.29 9.77 -24.98
N ASP A 33 12.46 10.42 -25.79
CA ASP A 33 11.20 11.04 -25.36
C ASP A 33 10.02 10.32 -26.05
N LEU A 34 9.13 9.70 -25.27
CA LEU A 34 7.81 9.34 -25.78
C LEU A 34 6.86 10.49 -25.50
N ARG A 35 6.45 11.17 -26.57
CA ARG A 35 5.46 12.23 -26.48
C ARG A 35 4.15 11.84 -27.14
N VAL A 36 3.10 11.73 -26.33
CA VAL A 36 1.72 11.64 -26.80
C VAL A 36 1.12 13.05 -26.76
N GLN A 37 0.72 13.57 -27.91
CA GLN A 37 0.05 14.86 -28.07
C GLN A 37 -1.35 14.62 -28.63
N GLY A 38 -2.31 14.29 -27.76
CA GLY A 38 -3.64 13.87 -28.19
C GLY A 38 -3.68 12.45 -28.79
N GLY A 39 -4.89 11.92 -28.98
CA GLY A 39 -5.09 10.51 -29.34
C GLY A 39 -5.00 9.55 -28.14
N SER A 40 -4.96 8.25 -28.42
CA SER A 40 -4.82 7.20 -27.41
C SER A 40 -3.68 6.25 -27.79
N PHE A 41 -2.84 5.92 -26.81
CA PHE A 41 -1.85 4.85 -26.91
C PHE A 41 -2.20 3.78 -25.87
N VAL A 42 -2.11 2.50 -26.25
CA VAL A 42 -2.53 1.39 -25.38
C VAL A 42 -1.46 0.29 -25.38
N PHE A 43 -1.03 -0.08 -24.17
CA PHE A 43 -0.31 -1.32 -23.89
C PHE A 43 -1.34 -2.37 -23.46
N ASP A 44 -1.53 -3.40 -24.29
CA ASP A 44 -2.56 -4.43 -24.08
C ASP A 44 -1.94 -5.81 -23.81
N ALA A 45 -0.74 -6.05 -24.31
CA ALA A 45 -0.03 -7.31 -24.08
C ALA A 45 0.76 -7.25 -22.76
N PRO A 46 0.69 -8.28 -21.89
CA PRO A 46 1.47 -8.34 -20.65
C PRO A 46 2.99 -8.26 -20.86
N ALA A 47 3.48 -8.64 -22.04
CA ALA A 47 4.91 -8.59 -22.39
C ALA A 47 5.33 -7.28 -23.09
N ALA A 48 4.41 -6.33 -23.30
CA ALA A 48 4.75 -5.05 -23.89
C ALA A 48 5.51 -4.21 -22.86
N GLU A 49 6.70 -3.73 -23.22
CA GLU A 49 7.53 -2.93 -22.35
C GLU A 49 7.88 -1.62 -23.05
N LEU A 50 7.71 -0.52 -22.32
CA LEU A 50 8.30 0.77 -22.68
C LEU A 50 9.32 1.13 -21.60
N ASN A 51 10.58 1.01 -21.98
CA ASN A 51 11.69 1.44 -21.16
C ASN A 51 12.16 2.79 -21.66
N VAL A 52 12.10 3.80 -20.78
CA VAL A 52 12.62 5.12 -21.05
C VAL A 52 13.72 5.41 -20.05
N THR A 53 14.95 5.40 -20.55
CA THR A 53 16.16 5.61 -19.73
C THR A 53 16.80 6.95 -20.04
N GLY A 54 17.27 7.63 -18.99
CA GLY A 54 18.19 8.77 -19.10
C GLY A 54 19.49 8.42 -19.82
N GLY A 55 20.09 9.41 -20.50
CA GLY A 55 21.44 9.27 -21.04
C GLY A 55 22.50 9.44 -19.94
N ASP A 56 23.64 8.76 -20.10
CA ASP A 56 24.73 8.63 -19.10
C ASP A 56 25.52 9.92 -18.78
N ASP A 57 25.15 11.08 -19.33
CA ASP A 57 25.99 12.29 -19.29
C ASP A 57 25.32 13.37 -18.43
N GLY A 58 25.88 13.59 -17.23
CA GLY A 58 25.39 14.38 -16.08
C GLY A 58 25.01 15.87 -16.27
N ALA A 59 24.40 16.23 -17.39
CA ALA A 59 23.70 17.50 -17.61
C ALA A 59 22.62 17.43 -18.73
N GLY A 60 22.47 16.32 -19.46
CA GLY A 60 21.55 16.19 -20.60
C GLY A 60 20.25 15.48 -20.25
N ALA A 61 19.11 16.11 -20.56
CA ALA A 61 17.75 15.69 -20.23
C ALA A 61 17.55 14.16 -20.18
N GLY A 62 17.11 13.66 -19.02
CA GLY A 62 16.69 12.27 -18.86
C GLY A 62 15.68 11.85 -19.94
N GLY A 63 15.62 10.55 -20.25
CA GLY A 63 14.54 10.03 -21.07
C GLY A 63 13.23 10.28 -20.33
N LYS A 64 12.20 10.68 -21.06
CA LYS A 64 10.90 11.02 -20.45
C LYS A 64 9.76 10.33 -21.17
N VAL A 65 8.80 9.84 -20.40
CA VAL A 65 7.43 9.65 -20.87
C VAL A 65 6.69 10.94 -20.54
N ARG A 66 6.53 11.81 -21.55
CA ARG A 66 5.82 13.08 -21.37
C ARG A 66 4.50 13.06 -22.10
N LEU A 67 3.42 12.99 -21.33
CA LEU A 67 2.06 13.09 -21.85
C LEU A 67 1.65 14.56 -21.81
N THR A 68 1.30 15.15 -22.96
CA THR A 68 0.79 16.54 -23.03
C THR A 68 -0.53 16.53 -23.79
N GLY A 69 -1.62 16.36 -23.05
CA GLY A 69 -2.92 15.98 -23.60
C GLY A 69 -2.97 14.52 -24.13
N GLY A 70 -4.17 13.98 -24.28
CA GLY A 70 -4.39 12.61 -24.75
C GLY A 70 -4.47 11.58 -23.63
N LEU A 71 -4.56 10.31 -24.03
CA LEU A 71 -4.75 9.17 -23.14
C LEU A 71 -3.67 8.11 -23.37
N LEU A 72 -3.02 7.65 -22.31
CA LEU A 72 -2.20 6.45 -22.30
C LEU A 72 -2.88 5.40 -21.41
N THR A 73 -2.93 4.14 -21.86
CA THR A 73 -3.57 3.05 -21.11
C THR A 73 -2.67 1.83 -21.03
N LEU A 74 -2.55 1.29 -19.83
CA LEU A 74 -1.83 0.07 -19.46
C LEU A 74 -2.85 -0.98 -19.03
N ASN A 75 -3.43 -1.72 -19.99
CA ASN A 75 -4.23 -2.91 -19.68
C ASN A 75 -3.34 -4.08 -19.27
N GLY A 76 -2.08 -4.07 -19.73
CA GLY A 76 -1.00 -4.97 -19.36
C GLY A 76 0.34 -4.37 -19.78
N GLY A 77 1.43 -5.06 -19.51
CA GLY A 77 2.76 -4.59 -19.86
C GLY A 77 3.32 -3.61 -18.83
N ILE A 78 4.50 -3.07 -19.12
CA ILE A 78 5.24 -2.24 -18.17
C ILE A 78 5.68 -0.93 -18.83
N ILE A 79 5.50 0.19 -18.13
CA ILE A 79 6.20 1.45 -18.39
C ILE A 79 7.21 1.66 -17.28
N ARG A 80 8.49 1.73 -17.63
CA ARG A 80 9.59 2.05 -16.72
C ARG A 80 10.22 3.36 -17.13
N GLY A 81 10.14 4.34 -16.25
CA GLY A 81 10.88 5.59 -16.34
C GLY A 81 12.04 5.59 -15.35
N THR A 82 13.28 5.69 -15.85
CA THR A 82 14.48 5.76 -15.00
C THR A 82 15.38 6.93 -15.38
N THR A 83 15.94 7.63 -14.39
CA THR A 83 16.99 8.63 -14.65
C THR A 83 18.33 8.15 -14.07
N LEU A 84 19.43 8.47 -14.76
CA LEU A 84 20.79 8.08 -14.36
C LEU A 84 21.58 9.24 -13.74
N SER A 85 21.08 10.47 -13.84
CA SER A 85 21.56 11.66 -13.13
C SER A 85 20.56 12.79 -13.26
N ALA A 86 20.40 13.55 -12.18
CA ALA A 86 19.43 14.63 -11.99
C ALA A 86 19.18 15.50 -13.22
N SER A 87 18.19 15.15 -14.03
CA SER A 87 17.48 16.14 -14.85
C SER A 87 16.10 15.64 -15.27
N ALA A 88 15.16 15.96 -14.39
CA ALA A 88 13.70 15.95 -14.55
C ALA A 88 13.00 14.59 -14.51
N ASP A 89 11.76 14.66 -14.05
CA ASP A 89 10.81 13.59 -13.83
C ASP A 89 10.75 12.66 -15.06
N PRO A 90 11.08 11.36 -14.92
CA PRO A 90 11.07 10.43 -16.04
C PRO A 90 9.66 10.18 -16.58
N ILE A 91 8.63 10.52 -15.80
CA ILE A 91 7.23 10.45 -16.20
C ILE A 91 6.53 11.77 -15.81
N ASP A 92 5.98 12.46 -16.81
CA ASP A 92 5.30 13.76 -16.66
C ASP A 92 3.92 13.71 -17.32
N LEU A 93 2.86 13.95 -16.54
CA LEU A 93 1.48 14.06 -17.01
C LEU A 93 1.05 15.52 -17.01
N LEU A 94 0.79 16.09 -18.19
CA LEU A 94 0.45 17.51 -18.34
C LEU A 94 -0.88 17.67 -19.05
N GLY A 95 -1.95 17.75 -18.27
CA GLY A 95 -3.33 17.78 -18.79
C GLY A 95 -3.66 16.53 -19.61
N ALA A 96 -3.06 15.40 -19.25
CA ALA A 96 -3.21 14.11 -19.91
C ALA A 96 -3.62 13.03 -18.90
N ASP A 97 -4.23 11.96 -19.41
CA ASP A 97 -4.67 10.84 -18.61
C ASP A 97 -3.76 9.63 -18.82
N LEU A 98 -3.36 8.98 -17.74
CA LEU A 98 -2.70 7.68 -17.72
C LEU A 98 -3.56 6.69 -16.94
N ASN A 99 -4.07 5.67 -17.62
CA ASN A 99 -4.85 4.61 -16.99
C ASN A 99 -3.96 3.39 -16.75
N VAL A 100 -3.88 2.95 -15.49
CA VAL A 100 -3.31 1.66 -15.10
C VAL A 100 -4.48 0.74 -14.76
N ALA A 101 -4.74 -0.20 -15.67
CA ALA A 101 -5.90 -1.10 -15.65
C ALA A 101 -5.49 -2.58 -15.63
N GLY A 102 -4.20 -2.86 -15.41
CA GLY A 102 -3.66 -4.21 -15.29
C GLY A 102 -2.15 -4.34 -15.52
N GLY A 103 -1.51 -3.33 -16.14
CA GLY A 103 -0.05 -3.26 -16.28
C GLY A 103 0.66 -2.62 -15.09
N ASP A 104 1.97 -2.45 -15.23
CA ASP A 104 2.82 -1.84 -14.20
C ASP A 104 3.37 -0.49 -14.69
N LEU A 105 3.27 0.51 -13.84
CA LEU A 105 3.92 1.81 -14.01
C LEU A 105 5.01 1.95 -12.95
N ILE A 106 6.26 2.12 -13.41
CA ILE A 106 7.42 2.18 -12.53
C ILE A 106 8.18 3.48 -12.81
N ALA A 107 8.38 4.31 -11.78
CA ALA A 107 9.25 5.48 -11.85
C ALA A 107 10.27 5.46 -10.72
N THR A 108 11.55 5.27 -11.05
CA THR A 108 12.65 5.22 -10.06
C THR A 108 13.10 6.59 -9.57
N ASP A 109 12.38 7.63 -9.97
CA ASP A 109 12.56 9.03 -9.61
C ASP A 109 11.17 9.66 -9.57
N ALA A 110 11.11 10.97 -9.33
CA ALA A 110 9.82 11.63 -9.19
C ALA A 110 8.98 11.64 -10.48
N MET A 111 7.69 11.37 -10.34
CA MET A 111 6.66 11.55 -11.33
C MET A 111 5.82 12.78 -10.98
N THR A 112 5.59 13.70 -11.93
CA THR A 112 4.70 14.86 -11.72
C THR A 112 3.43 14.76 -12.55
N ILE A 113 2.30 14.98 -11.89
CA ILE A 113 0.99 15.16 -12.52
C ILE A 113 0.60 16.61 -12.38
N SER A 114 0.30 17.27 -13.51
CA SER A 114 -0.14 18.66 -13.47
C SER A 114 -1.05 19.09 -14.61
N ARG A 115 -1.55 20.33 -14.48
CA ARG A 115 -2.41 20.99 -15.47
C ARG A 115 -3.70 20.22 -15.76
N GLY A 116 -4.30 19.61 -14.73
CA GLY A 116 -5.51 18.80 -14.88
C GLY A 116 -5.27 17.37 -15.40
N GLY A 117 -4.02 16.89 -15.41
CA GLY A 117 -3.73 15.50 -15.76
C GLY A 117 -4.20 14.54 -14.66
N ASN A 118 -4.48 13.29 -15.04
CA ASN A 118 -4.96 12.25 -14.13
C ASN A 118 -4.11 10.98 -14.26
N LEU A 119 -3.65 10.44 -13.15
CA LEU A 119 -3.26 9.02 -13.06
C LEU A 119 -4.46 8.25 -12.51
N ASN A 120 -5.00 7.32 -13.28
CA ASN A 120 -6.12 6.50 -12.89
C ASN A 120 -5.63 5.08 -12.62
N LEU A 121 -5.53 4.70 -11.35
CA LEU A 121 -5.14 3.36 -10.93
C LEU A 121 -6.39 2.58 -10.53
N SER A 122 -6.77 1.63 -11.39
CA SER A 122 -7.96 0.78 -11.21
C SER A 122 -7.61 -0.71 -11.04
N SER A 123 -6.42 -1.11 -11.51
CA SER A 123 -5.83 -2.44 -11.34
C SER A 123 -4.34 -2.36 -11.73
N GLY A 124 -3.60 -3.47 -11.66
CA GLY A 124 -2.16 -3.46 -11.90
C GLY A 124 -1.39 -2.78 -10.76
N SER A 125 -0.21 -2.24 -11.07
CA SER A 125 0.68 -1.63 -10.07
C SER A 125 1.19 -0.25 -10.50
N VAL A 126 1.34 0.64 -9.54
CA VAL A 126 2.13 1.87 -9.65
C VAL A 126 3.17 1.84 -8.54
N ASP A 127 4.44 1.87 -8.93
CA ASP A 127 5.61 1.86 -8.05
C ASP A 127 6.48 3.09 -8.38
N VAL A 128 6.50 4.07 -7.48
CA VAL A 128 7.14 5.37 -7.74
C VAL A 128 7.89 5.89 -6.53
N THR A 129 9.14 6.31 -6.71
CA THR A 129 9.91 6.93 -5.62
C THR A 129 9.27 8.22 -5.12
N THR A 130 8.74 9.05 -6.02
CA THR A 130 7.97 10.24 -5.61
C THR A 130 6.84 10.50 -6.57
N LEU A 131 5.63 10.76 -6.08
CA LEU A 131 4.52 11.23 -6.89
C LEU A 131 4.11 12.64 -6.46
N ARG A 132 4.07 13.59 -7.41
CA ARG A 132 3.73 14.98 -7.13
C ARG A 132 2.45 15.42 -7.83
N LEU A 133 1.50 15.90 -7.06
CA LEU A 133 0.31 16.57 -7.59
C LEU A 133 0.53 18.08 -7.62
N ARG A 134 0.53 18.68 -8.82
CA ARG A 134 0.76 20.13 -9.03
C ARG A 134 -0.32 20.71 -9.93
N THR A 135 -0.71 21.98 -9.76
CA THR A 135 -1.63 22.67 -10.70
C THR A 135 -2.84 21.81 -11.13
N ASN A 136 -3.65 21.36 -10.17
CA ASN A 136 -4.81 20.47 -10.38
C ASN A 136 -4.45 19.10 -11.00
N GLY A 137 -3.25 18.57 -10.78
CA GLY A 137 -2.96 17.16 -11.04
C GLY A 137 -3.71 16.27 -10.05
N ASN A 138 -4.08 15.07 -10.49
CA ASN A 138 -4.94 14.18 -9.72
C ASN A 138 -4.49 12.71 -9.82
N LEU A 139 -4.68 11.97 -8.72
CA LEU A 139 -4.60 10.51 -8.65
C LEU A 139 -5.99 9.99 -8.34
N SER A 140 -6.55 9.16 -9.21
CA SER A 140 -7.77 8.38 -8.97
C SER A 140 -7.35 6.97 -8.55
N PHE A 141 -7.27 6.71 -7.25
CA PHE A 141 -6.85 5.43 -6.70
C PHE A 141 -8.06 4.57 -6.28
N THR A 142 -8.43 3.62 -7.14
CA THR A 142 -9.70 2.85 -7.03
C THR A 142 -9.51 1.33 -7.01
N GLY A 143 -8.28 0.86 -7.23
CA GLY A 143 -7.92 -0.56 -7.30
C GLY A 143 -6.42 -0.74 -7.50
N GLY A 144 -5.94 -1.96 -7.70
CA GLY A 144 -4.50 -2.24 -7.90
C GLY A 144 -3.65 -2.00 -6.66
N THR A 145 -2.33 -1.99 -6.83
CA THR A 145 -1.35 -1.69 -5.78
C THR A 145 -0.67 -0.36 -6.09
N PHE A 146 -0.60 0.52 -5.09
CA PHE A 146 0.18 1.75 -5.14
C PHE A 146 1.31 1.65 -4.12
N SER A 147 2.55 1.63 -4.58
CA SER A 147 3.76 1.71 -3.76
C SER A 147 4.47 3.03 -4.02
N VAL A 148 4.80 3.76 -2.95
CA VAL A 148 5.41 5.09 -3.06
C VAL A 148 6.25 5.46 -1.84
N ASP A 149 7.45 6.03 -2.04
CA ASP A 149 8.26 6.53 -0.91
C ASP A 149 7.80 7.92 -0.46
N THR A 150 7.41 8.78 -1.40
CA THR A 150 6.90 10.13 -1.10
C THR A 150 5.74 10.53 -2.00
N PHE A 151 4.60 10.85 -1.40
CA PHE A 151 3.45 11.43 -2.09
C PHE A 151 3.30 12.91 -1.69
N GLU A 152 3.45 13.82 -2.65
CA GLU A 152 3.25 15.27 -2.45
C GLU A 152 1.84 15.69 -2.89
N GLY A 153 0.94 15.82 -1.92
CA GLY A 153 -0.47 16.17 -2.09
C GLY A 153 -1.36 15.46 -1.08
N ASP A 154 -2.67 15.72 -1.14
CA ASP A 154 -3.67 14.98 -0.36
C ASP A 154 -3.98 13.65 -1.07
N LEU A 155 -3.84 12.54 -0.35
CA LEU A 155 -4.05 11.19 -0.88
C LEU A 155 -5.45 10.70 -0.49
N ALA A 156 -6.30 10.46 -1.49
CA ALA A 156 -7.56 9.74 -1.31
C ALA A 156 -7.42 8.32 -1.88
N GLN A 157 -7.63 7.33 -1.01
CA GLN A 157 -7.67 5.92 -1.38
C GLN A 157 -9.14 5.43 -1.37
N ASP A 158 -9.68 5.24 -2.56
CA ASP A 158 -11.06 4.79 -2.80
C ASP A 158 -11.14 3.29 -3.15
N GLY A 159 -10.02 2.58 -3.08
CA GLY A 159 -9.90 1.15 -3.32
C GLY A 159 -8.42 0.72 -3.42
N GLY A 160 -8.18 -0.54 -3.79
CA GLY A 160 -6.81 -1.06 -3.96
C GLY A 160 -6.03 -1.21 -2.65
N THR A 161 -4.71 -1.36 -2.79
CA THR A 161 -3.76 -1.52 -1.68
C THR A 161 -2.69 -0.44 -1.74
N LEU A 162 -2.57 0.38 -0.69
CA LEU A 162 -1.39 1.20 -0.46
C LEU A 162 -0.37 0.33 0.28
N ALA A 163 0.79 0.14 -0.33
CA ALA A 163 1.93 -0.54 0.26
C ALA A 163 3.07 0.47 0.45
N ALA A 164 3.88 0.28 1.49
CA ALA A 164 5.05 1.12 1.68
C ALA A 164 6.10 0.76 0.63
N GLY A 165 6.75 1.78 0.05
CA GLY A 165 7.78 1.73 -1.01
C GLY A 165 8.56 0.41 -1.23
N ASP A 166 9.89 0.46 -1.08
CA ASP A 166 10.75 -0.72 -1.00
C ASP A 166 10.51 -1.45 0.35
N SER A 167 9.40 -2.19 0.46
CA SER A 167 8.94 -2.81 1.73
C SER A 167 9.89 -3.90 2.28
N PRO A 168 10.10 -4.00 3.61
CA PRO A 168 9.67 -3.05 4.64
C PRO A 168 10.25 -1.65 4.45
N GLY A 169 9.39 -0.62 4.42
CA GLY A 169 9.75 0.71 3.92
C GLY A 169 8.98 1.86 4.57
N ILE A 170 9.25 3.08 4.10
CA ILE A 170 8.55 4.30 4.56
C ILE A 170 7.80 4.94 3.41
N THR A 171 6.53 5.24 3.61
CA THR A 171 5.76 6.15 2.76
C THR A 171 5.54 7.47 3.48
N ASN A 172 6.02 8.56 2.87
CA ASN A 172 5.81 9.91 3.36
C ASN A 172 4.67 10.58 2.58
N ILE A 173 3.57 10.91 3.25
CA ILE A 173 2.45 11.65 2.66
C ILE A 173 2.55 13.11 3.10
N VAL A 174 3.02 13.95 2.18
CA VAL A 174 3.10 15.41 2.36
C VAL A 174 1.74 16.03 1.99
N GLY A 175 0.75 15.78 2.85
CA GLY A 175 -0.63 16.21 2.76
C GLY A 175 -1.51 15.43 3.73
N GLY A 176 -2.83 15.47 3.54
CA GLY A 176 -3.77 14.60 4.24
C GLY A 176 -3.88 13.21 3.61
N TYR A 177 -4.41 12.25 4.37
CA TYR A 177 -4.68 10.89 3.90
C TYR A 177 -6.10 10.44 4.27
N ASP A 178 -6.93 10.21 3.25
CA ASP A 178 -8.28 9.67 3.36
C ASP A 178 -8.30 8.21 2.88
N LEU A 179 -8.50 7.26 3.80
CA LEU A 179 -8.74 5.85 3.48
C LEU A 179 -10.25 5.56 3.44
N ASN A 180 -10.86 5.86 2.30
CA ASN A 180 -12.30 5.70 2.07
C ASN A 180 -12.69 4.24 1.82
N ALA A 181 -11.84 3.48 1.13
CA ALA A 181 -11.99 2.04 0.89
C ALA A 181 -10.64 1.41 0.49
N GLY A 182 -10.57 0.08 0.39
CA GLY A 182 -9.32 -0.64 0.08
C GLY A 182 -8.54 -1.04 1.34
N THR A 183 -7.24 -1.23 1.19
CA THR A 183 -6.35 -1.77 2.23
C THR A 183 -5.10 -0.89 2.39
N LEU A 184 -4.73 -0.61 3.64
CA LEU A 184 -3.37 -0.22 4.00
C LEU A 184 -2.60 -1.50 4.37
N GLU A 185 -1.54 -1.82 3.64
CA GLU A 185 -0.69 -2.97 3.92
C GLU A 185 0.45 -2.58 4.85
N VAL A 186 0.77 -3.42 5.84
CA VAL A 186 1.90 -3.24 6.75
C VAL A 186 2.67 -4.55 6.84
N GLU A 187 3.90 -4.56 6.35
CA GLU A 187 4.83 -5.67 6.53
C GLU A 187 5.63 -5.54 7.84
N ILE A 188 5.81 -6.65 8.57
CA ILE A 188 6.57 -6.72 9.83
C ILE A 188 7.59 -7.86 9.76
N ALA A 189 8.87 -7.49 9.68
CA ALA A 189 10.04 -8.36 9.74
C ALA A 189 10.92 -8.12 10.99
N GLY A 190 10.62 -7.09 11.79
CA GLY A 190 11.36 -6.70 12.99
C GLY A 190 10.80 -5.41 13.59
N LEU A 191 11.61 -4.69 14.37
CA LEU A 191 11.16 -3.58 15.23
C LEU A 191 11.57 -2.19 14.72
N VAL A 192 12.48 -2.12 13.75
CA VAL A 192 12.98 -0.85 13.22
C VAL A 192 12.10 -0.38 12.06
N GLN A 193 11.41 0.74 12.25
CA GLN A 193 10.58 1.38 11.23
C GLN A 193 11.35 1.64 9.93
N GLY A 194 10.71 1.40 8.80
CA GLY A 194 11.25 1.68 7.47
C GLY A 194 12.34 0.73 6.97
N THR A 195 12.79 -0.22 7.80
CA THR A 195 13.79 -1.22 7.39
C THR A 195 13.43 -2.63 7.83
N GLU A 196 12.72 -2.75 8.95
CA GLU A 196 12.24 -4.03 9.48
C GLU A 196 10.72 -4.06 9.61
N HIS A 197 10.02 -2.93 9.63
CA HIS A 197 8.57 -2.90 9.46
C HIS A 197 8.13 -1.63 8.71
N ASP A 198 6.98 -1.69 8.07
CA ASP A 198 6.45 -0.56 7.31
C ASP A 198 6.01 0.59 8.20
N PHE A 199 6.24 1.82 7.72
CA PHE A 199 5.80 3.03 8.41
C PHE A 199 5.24 4.06 7.43
N TYR A 200 4.11 4.66 7.80
CA TYR A 200 3.45 5.71 7.05
C TYR A 200 3.54 7.03 7.82
N ASP A 201 4.27 8.01 7.28
CA ASP A 201 4.39 9.34 7.89
C ASP A 201 3.48 10.33 7.17
N VAL A 202 2.38 10.74 7.80
CA VAL A 202 1.40 11.66 7.22
C VAL A 202 1.53 13.02 7.88
N THR A 203 1.87 14.04 7.11
CA THR A 203 2.07 15.41 7.66
C THR A 203 0.75 16.13 7.99
N GLY A 204 -0.38 15.67 7.45
CA GLY A 204 -1.70 16.28 7.60
C GLY A 204 -2.71 15.41 8.35
N ASP A 205 -4.00 15.70 8.13
CA ASP A 205 -5.11 14.95 8.74
C ASP A 205 -5.21 13.54 8.15
N VAL A 206 -5.60 12.58 8.99
CA VAL A 206 -5.83 11.19 8.61
C VAL A 206 -7.26 10.79 8.92
N ASN A 207 -7.93 10.19 7.93
CA ASN A 207 -9.32 9.78 8.05
C ASN A 207 -9.50 8.35 7.55
N LEU A 208 -9.83 7.45 8.47
CA LEU A 208 -10.00 6.02 8.23
C LEU A 208 -11.49 5.69 8.07
N ALA A 209 -12.13 6.26 7.05
CA ALA A 209 -13.59 6.24 6.88
C ALA A 209 -14.17 4.92 6.33
N GLY A 210 -13.34 3.95 5.91
CA GLY A 210 -13.87 2.68 5.40
C GLY A 210 -12.89 1.62 4.91
N GLY A 211 -11.57 1.87 4.91
CA GLY A 211 -10.59 0.85 4.51
C GLY A 211 -10.16 -0.10 5.63
N ALA A 212 -9.51 -1.19 5.21
CA ALA A 212 -8.98 -2.24 6.05
C ALA A 212 -7.48 -2.02 6.33
N LEU A 213 -7.00 -2.65 7.40
CA LEU A 213 -5.58 -2.85 7.68
C LEU A 213 -5.25 -4.31 7.37
N ASP A 214 -4.19 -4.56 6.61
CA ASP A 214 -3.63 -5.90 6.40
C ASP A 214 -2.21 -5.94 6.96
N VAL A 215 -1.99 -6.76 8.00
CA VAL A 215 -0.69 -6.92 8.64
C VAL A 215 -0.06 -8.23 8.19
N ARG A 216 1.13 -8.14 7.61
CA ARG A 216 1.85 -9.25 7.01
C ARG A 216 3.17 -9.48 7.74
N VAL A 217 3.23 -10.56 8.53
CA VAL A 217 4.47 -10.97 9.18
C VAL A 217 5.40 -11.63 8.15
N ILE A 218 6.62 -11.12 8.04
CA ILE A 218 7.63 -11.62 7.10
C ILE A 218 8.55 -12.61 7.82
N ASP A 219 8.67 -13.81 7.27
CA ASP A 219 9.56 -14.84 7.80
C ASP A 219 11.03 -14.34 7.83
N PRO A 220 11.79 -14.63 8.89
CA PRO A 220 11.49 -15.53 10.02
C PRO A 220 10.99 -14.81 11.28
N PHE A 221 10.39 -13.63 11.16
CA PHE A 221 9.98 -12.84 12.33
C PHE A 221 8.88 -13.54 13.13
N ALA A 222 8.93 -13.39 14.45
CA ALA A 222 7.89 -13.83 15.35
C ALA A 222 7.71 -12.79 16.46
N PHE A 223 6.45 -12.46 16.75
CA PHE A 223 6.11 -11.56 17.83
C PHE A 223 6.60 -12.09 19.18
N VAL A 224 7.03 -11.15 20.02
CA VAL A 224 7.34 -11.34 21.43
C VAL A 224 6.47 -10.37 22.22
N LEU A 225 6.10 -10.72 23.45
CA LEU A 225 5.34 -9.84 24.33
C LEU A 225 6.02 -8.49 24.56
N ASP A 226 5.20 -7.47 24.83
CA ASP A 226 5.62 -6.11 25.19
C ASP A 226 6.41 -5.38 24.08
N GLN A 227 6.13 -5.72 22.82
CA GLN A 227 6.61 -5.00 21.64
C GLN A 227 5.57 -3.98 21.17
N THR A 228 6.06 -2.91 20.56
CA THR A 228 5.27 -1.86 19.93
C THR A 228 5.81 -1.61 18.54
N PHE A 229 4.92 -1.57 17.56
CA PHE A 229 5.22 -1.24 16.17
C PHE A 229 4.42 0.01 15.82
N ASP A 230 5.06 1.17 15.80
CA ASP A 230 4.44 2.38 15.27
C ASP A 230 4.33 2.20 13.75
N ILE A 231 3.10 2.22 13.23
CA ILE A 231 2.82 1.92 11.82
C ILE A 231 2.36 3.15 11.04
N LEU A 232 1.80 4.15 11.73
CA LEU A 232 1.34 5.37 11.09
C LEU A 232 1.45 6.58 12.04
N SER A 233 2.15 7.62 11.59
CA SER A 233 2.25 8.93 12.23
C SER A 233 1.25 9.91 11.63
N VAL A 234 0.58 10.69 12.48
CA VAL A 234 -0.46 11.64 12.10
C VAL A 234 -0.08 13.05 12.55
N GLY A 235 0.41 13.87 11.61
CA GLY A 235 0.78 15.25 11.88
C GLY A 235 -0.40 16.21 12.13
N GLY A 236 -1.61 15.83 11.71
CA GLY A 236 -2.86 16.56 11.90
C GLY A 236 -3.82 15.91 12.90
N ALA A 237 -5.11 15.84 12.57
CA ALA A 237 -6.11 15.12 13.34
C ALA A 237 -6.34 13.72 12.77
N LEU A 238 -6.44 12.71 13.65
CA LEU A 238 -6.95 11.39 13.31
C LEU A 238 -8.46 11.31 13.48
N SER A 239 -9.16 10.73 12.50
CA SER A 239 -10.59 10.43 12.56
C SER A 239 -10.91 9.04 12.00
N GLY A 240 -11.94 8.41 12.55
CA GLY A 240 -12.29 7.04 12.19
C GLY A 240 -11.36 5.98 12.78
N THR A 241 -11.54 4.74 12.31
CA THR A 241 -10.72 3.57 12.65
C THR A 241 -10.73 2.63 11.44
N PHE A 242 -9.72 1.79 11.27
CA PHE A 242 -9.78 0.74 10.25
C PHE A 242 -11.04 -0.13 10.43
N ALA A 243 -11.58 -0.62 9.31
CA ALA A 243 -12.83 -1.35 9.28
C ALA A 243 -12.77 -2.59 10.20
N GLY A 244 -13.64 -2.62 11.21
CA GLY A 244 -13.73 -3.72 12.18
C GLY A 244 -12.67 -3.71 13.29
N LEU A 245 -11.76 -2.73 13.30
CA LEU A 245 -10.66 -2.63 14.25
C LEU A 245 -10.82 -1.38 15.11
N ALA A 246 -11.74 -1.42 16.09
CA ALA A 246 -11.82 -0.36 17.10
C ALA A 246 -10.56 -0.32 17.98
N GLU A 247 -10.40 0.72 18.81
CA GLU A 247 -9.32 0.80 19.81
C GLU A 247 -9.20 -0.49 20.63
N GLY A 248 -8.00 -1.07 20.67
CA GLY A 248 -7.70 -2.32 21.37
C GLY A 248 -8.21 -3.59 20.68
N ALA A 249 -8.67 -3.51 19.43
CA ALA A 249 -9.06 -4.70 18.67
C ALA A 249 -7.85 -5.59 18.35
N VAL A 250 -8.09 -6.90 18.33
CA VAL A 250 -7.09 -7.90 17.94
C VAL A 250 -6.91 -7.87 16.42
N VAL A 251 -5.68 -7.62 15.97
CA VAL A 251 -5.26 -7.63 14.57
C VAL A 251 -4.69 -8.99 14.18
N ASP A 252 -3.90 -9.59 15.08
CA ASP A 252 -3.31 -10.93 14.88
C ASP A 252 -3.09 -11.63 16.25
N THR A 253 -2.70 -12.90 16.24
CA THR A 253 -2.42 -13.70 17.44
C THR A 253 -1.13 -14.48 17.27
N PHE A 254 -0.39 -14.69 18.36
CA PHE A 254 0.85 -15.46 18.36
C PHE A 254 0.95 -16.34 19.61
N PRO A 255 1.85 -17.35 19.64
CA PRO A 255 2.00 -18.18 20.81
C PRO A 255 2.32 -17.36 22.08
N GLY A 256 1.33 -17.24 22.97
CA GLY A 256 1.44 -16.53 24.24
C GLY A 256 0.84 -15.13 24.27
N GLY A 257 0.28 -14.62 23.16
CA GLY A 257 -0.28 -13.28 23.11
C GLY A 257 -1.15 -12.94 21.90
N GLU A 258 -1.66 -11.72 21.94
CA GLU A 258 -2.45 -11.08 20.89
C GLU A 258 -1.71 -9.82 20.41
N VAL A 259 -1.87 -9.46 19.14
CA VAL A 259 -1.45 -8.18 18.58
C VAL A 259 -2.67 -7.28 18.56
N LEU A 260 -2.66 -6.21 19.35
CA LEU A 260 -3.75 -5.24 19.42
C LEU A 260 -3.39 -3.97 18.66
N ILE A 261 -4.39 -3.28 18.11
CA ILE A 261 -4.21 -1.94 17.57
C ILE A 261 -4.49 -0.87 18.64
N THR A 262 -3.73 0.23 18.60
CA THR A 262 -4.06 1.47 19.30
C THR A 262 -3.99 2.65 18.33
N TYR A 263 -4.90 3.60 18.49
CA TYR A 263 -5.00 4.87 17.77
C TYR A 263 -4.58 6.06 18.66
N ALA A 264 -3.91 5.78 19.77
CA ALA A 264 -3.45 6.75 20.75
C ALA A 264 -1.95 6.62 21.03
N ALA A 265 -1.19 6.13 20.05
CA ALA A 265 0.26 6.01 20.13
C ALA A 265 0.95 7.37 19.99
N GLY A 266 2.29 7.37 20.06
CA GLY A 266 3.14 8.53 19.83
C GLY A 266 2.72 9.78 20.61
N ASP A 267 2.32 10.83 19.90
CA ASP A 267 1.89 12.10 20.50
C ASP A 267 0.41 12.15 20.95
N GLY A 268 -0.32 11.03 20.77
CA GLY A 268 -1.68 10.82 21.26
C GLY A 268 -2.70 10.53 20.17
N ASN A 269 -2.30 10.54 18.90
CA ASN A 269 -3.16 10.19 17.75
C ASN A 269 -2.45 9.40 16.65
N ASP A 270 -1.26 8.86 16.95
CA ASP A 270 -0.58 7.91 16.05
C ASP A 270 -1.17 6.50 16.21
N ILE A 271 -0.89 5.65 15.22
CA ILE A 271 -1.37 4.28 15.18
C ILE A 271 -0.21 3.31 15.39
N ALA A 272 -0.39 2.40 16.36
CA ALA A 272 0.59 1.36 16.64
C ALA A 272 -0.07 -0.01 16.87
N LEU A 273 0.75 -1.04 16.72
CA LEU A 273 0.43 -2.42 17.08
C LEU A 273 1.16 -2.80 18.36
N LEU A 274 0.45 -3.45 19.30
CA LEU A 274 0.94 -3.80 20.63
C LEU A 274 0.83 -5.30 20.84
N THR A 275 1.93 -5.96 21.20
CA THR A 275 1.89 -7.39 21.56
C THR A 275 1.63 -7.55 23.06
N VAL A 276 0.48 -8.12 23.40
CA VAL A 276 0.03 -8.26 24.80
C VAL A 276 -0.22 -9.72 25.14
N PRO A 277 -0.12 -10.13 26.42
CA PRO A 277 -0.45 -11.49 26.81
C PRO A 277 -1.95 -11.76 26.65
N GLU A 278 -2.31 -12.99 26.25
CA GLU A 278 -3.71 -13.40 26.20
C GLU A 278 -4.38 -13.13 27.57
N PRO A 279 -5.59 -12.54 27.62
CA PRO A 279 -6.25 -12.28 28.87
C PRO A 279 -6.50 -13.60 29.61
N ALA A 280 -5.89 -13.75 30.80
CA ALA A 280 -5.96 -14.95 31.66
C ALA A 280 -7.39 -15.36 32.10
N SER A 281 -8.41 -14.63 31.67
CA SER A 281 -9.81 -14.78 32.05
C SER A 281 -10.53 -15.95 31.35
N LEU A 282 -10.07 -16.39 30.18
CA LEU A 282 -10.74 -17.44 29.40
C LEU A 282 -10.44 -18.86 29.89
N THR A 283 -9.28 -19.09 30.50
CA THR A 283 -8.91 -20.40 31.10
C THR A 283 -9.66 -20.69 32.41
N VAL A 284 -10.07 -19.66 33.15
CA VAL A 284 -10.82 -19.81 34.42
C VAL A 284 -12.30 -20.16 34.18
N ALA A 285 -12.91 -19.66 33.09
CA ALA A 285 -14.31 -19.96 32.76
C ALA A 285 -14.53 -21.46 32.43
N GLY A 286 -13.59 -22.10 31.72
CA GLY A 286 -13.64 -23.54 31.41
C GLY A 286 -13.45 -24.45 32.64
N SER A 287 -12.58 -24.05 33.57
CA SER A 287 -12.31 -24.81 34.80
C SER A 287 -13.37 -24.60 35.90
N GLY A 288 -14.03 -23.43 35.92
CA GLY A 288 -15.21 -23.17 36.75
C GLY A 288 -16.44 -24.01 36.36
N ALA A 289 -16.67 -24.24 35.07
CA ALA A 289 -17.79 -25.06 34.59
C ALA A 289 -17.64 -26.55 34.95
N LEU A 290 -16.43 -27.12 34.85
CA LEU A 290 -16.17 -28.53 35.22
C LEU A 290 -16.31 -28.78 36.73
N THR A 291 -15.91 -27.82 37.57
CA THR A 291 -16.07 -27.94 39.03
C THR A 291 -17.55 -27.84 39.45
N LEU A 292 -18.35 -26.99 38.79
CA LEU A 292 -19.79 -26.91 39.03
C LEU A 292 -20.57 -28.15 38.53
N LEU A 293 -20.18 -28.73 37.38
CA LEU A 293 -20.78 -29.95 36.84
C LEU A 293 -20.45 -31.19 37.67
N SER A 294 -19.22 -31.29 38.20
CA SER A 294 -18.82 -32.39 39.10
C SER A 294 -19.44 -32.28 40.50
N ARG A 295 -19.67 -31.05 41.01
CA ARG A 295 -20.44 -30.83 42.25
C ARG A 295 -21.92 -31.23 42.11
N ARG A 296 -22.55 -30.93 40.97
CA ARG A 296 -23.94 -31.35 40.69
C ARG A 296 -24.11 -32.87 40.64
N ARG A 297 -23.11 -33.63 40.18
CA ARG A 297 -23.16 -35.11 40.17
C ARG A 297 -23.03 -35.74 41.56
N ARG A 298 -22.29 -35.12 42.50
CA ARG A 298 -22.12 -35.64 43.87
C ARG A 298 -23.34 -35.38 44.79
N GLY A 299 -24.18 -34.38 44.49
CA GLY A 299 -25.38 -34.07 45.26
C GLY A 299 -26.55 -35.05 45.11
N ARG A 300 -26.57 -35.90 44.07
CA ARG A 300 -27.68 -36.85 43.81
C ARG A 300 -27.47 -38.27 44.35
N ALA A 301 -26.28 -38.60 44.88
CA ALA A 301 -25.96 -39.97 45.32
C ALA A 301 -26.26 -40.28 46.81
N ARG A 302 -26.76 -39.32 47.59
CA ARG A 302 -27.08 -39.50 49.01
C ARG A 302 -28.58 -39.39 49.30
N CYS A 303 -29.39 -40.28 48.70
CA CYS A 303 -30.71 -40.60 49.25
C CYS A 303 -31.23 -41.93 48.69
N ARG A 304 -30.69 -43.04 49.17
CA ARG A 304 -31.40 -44.33 49.27
C ARG A 304 -30.53 -45.33 50.01
N SER A 305 -30.65 -45.38 51.33
CA SER A 305 -30.40 -46.62 52.05
C SER A 305 -31.31 -46.75 53.27
N VAL A 306 -31.80 -47.98 53.42
CA VAL A 306 -32.31 -48.64 54.65
C VAL A 306 -33.78 -48.43 55.04
N ALA A 307 -34.59 -49.43 54.68
CA ALA A 307 -35.51 -50.16 55.59
C ALA A 307 -36.20 -51.29 54.79
N ARG A 308 -36.44 -52.51 55.25
CA ARG A 308 -35.99 -53.34 56.38
C ARG A 308 -36.56 -54.73 56.07
N ARG A 309 -35.73 -55.78 56.07
CA ARG A 309 -36.16 -57.20 55.98
C ARG A 309 -36.95 -57.57 57.25
N ARG A 310 -38.14 -58.18 57.10
CA ARG A 310 -38.72 -59.16 58.06
C ARG A 310 -39.49 -60.22 57.27
N GLY A 311 -39.14 -61.49 57.45
CA GLY A 311 -39.94 -62.64 57.01
C GLY A 311 -40.92 -63.09 58.11
N PRO A 312 -41.28 -64.39 58.18
CA PRO A 312 -42.39 -64.98 57.43
C PRO A 312 -43.51 -65.50 58.35
N VAL A 313 -44.71 -65.69 57.80
CA VAL A 313 -45.70 -66.74 58.16
C VAL A 313 -46.34 -67.19 56.86
#